data_AF-G4TA29-F1
#
_entry.id   AF-G4TA29-F1
#
_cell.length_a   1.000
_cell.length_b   1.000
_cell.length_c   1.000
_cell.angle_alpha   90.00
_cell.angle_beta   90.00
_cell.angle_gamma   90.00
#
_symmetry.space_group_name_H-M   'P 1'
#
loop_
_entity.id
_entity.type
_entity.pdbx_description
1 polymer ?
#
loop_
_entity_poly.entity_id
_entity_poly.type
_entity_poly.pdbx_seq_one_letter_code
_entity_poly.pdbx_strand_id
1 'polypeptide(L)'
;MPLDVWKFVHNIVRWRRRSPVLTCASGQPTTHPALADVEYEELGAFSIERVFVCRGGVNTVRLLQLTRRSLLEEGQMVGANALVNESWSCDVFRRSKDVYEVRIRYSASMAKAYKNSPSKPVAIKEAKGIPGMMTILEASDI
;
A
#
# COMPACT_ATOMS: atom_id res chain seq x y z
N MET A 1 0.76 -37.35 2.13
CA MET A 1 0.79 -35.90 1.85
C MET A 1 2.13 -35.37 2.35
N PRO A 2 2.92 -34.63 1.54
CA PRO A 2 2.57 -33.25 1.19
C PRO A 2 2.91 -32.87 -0.27
N LEU A 3 1.92 -32.41 -1.03
CA LEU A 3 2.04 -31.97 -2.43
C LEU A 3 1.90 -30.44 -2.60
N ASP A 4 1.96 -29.65 -1.52
CA ASP A 4 1.58 -28.22 -1.57
C ASP A 4 2.72 -27.20 -1.42
N VAL A 5 3.93 -27.61 -1.05
CA VAL A 5 5.03 -26.64 -0.88
C VAL A 5 5.59 -26.19 -2.24
N TRP A 6 5.59 -27.07 -3.24
CA TRP A 6 6.20 -26.79 -4.54
C TRP A 6 5.38 -25.85 -5.44
N LYS A 7 4.04 -25.78 -5.28
CA LYS A 7 3.21 -24.81 -6.04
C LYS A 7 3.45 -23.37 -5.61
N PHE A 8 3.80 -23.16 -4.34
CA PHE A 8 4.05 -21.83 -3.78
C PHE A 8 5.36 -21.24 -4.32
N VAL A 9 6.43 -22.04 -4.33
CA VAL A 9 7.76 -21.62 -4.81
C VAL A 9 7.77 -21.41 -6.33
N HIS A 10 7.06 -22.25 -7.09
CA HIS A 10 6.96 -22.08 -8.54
C HIS A 10 6.15 -20.86 -8.95
N ASN A 11 5.24 -20.41 -8.10
CA ASN A 11 4.54 -19.15 -8.31
C ASN A 11 5.51 -17.99 -8.16
N ILE A 12 6.29 -17.88 -7.08
CA ILE A 12 7.17 -16.71 -6.80
C ILE A 12 8.21 -16.43 -7.91
N VAL A 13 8.72 -17.46 -8.61
CA VAL A 13 9.78 -17.30 -9.63
C VAL A 13 9.24 -16.92 -11.03
N ARG A 14 7.93 -17.11 -11.30
CA ARG A 14 7.31 -16.71 -12.59
C ARG A 14 7.09 -15.20 -12.74
N TRP A 15 7.52 -14.41 -11.74
CA TRP A 15 7.08 -13.02 -11.52
C TRP A 15 7.89 -11.99 -12.32
N ARG A 16 8.86 -12.42 -13.13
CA ARG A 16 9.79 -11.53 -13.85
C ARG A 16 9.36 -11.10 -15.26
N ARG A 17 8.12 -11.36 -15.73
CA ARG A 17 7.72 -11.04 -17.13
C ARG A 17 6.30 -10.49 -17.35
N ARG A 18 5.57 -10.07 -16.31
CA ARG A 18 4.28 -9.42 -16.53
C ARG A 18 4.45 -7.91 -16.43
N SER A 19 4.14 -7.20 -17.51
CA SER A 19 4.03 -5.75 -17.48
C SER A 19 2.76 -5.35 -16.72
N PRO A 20 2.82 -4.36 -15.83
CA PRO A 20 1.62 -3.84 -15.19
C PRO A 20 0.70 -3.25 -16.27
N VAL A 21 -0.60 -3.47 -16.11
CA VAL A 21 -1.63 -2.82 -16.95
C VAL A 21 -1.89 -1.39 -16.50
N LEU A 22 -1.49 -1.05 -15.27
CA LEU A 22 -1.57 0.29 -14.70
C LEU A 22 -0.50 0.44 -13.63
N THR A 23 0.21 1.57 -13.67
CA THR A 23 1.16 1.99 -12.65
C THR A 23 0.86 3.43 -12.23
N CYS A 24 0.94 3.71 -10.94
CA CYS A 24 0.84 5.05 -10.37
C CYS A 24 1.65 5.15 -9.07
N ALA A 25 2.09 6.35 -8.71
CA ALA A 25 2.90 6.59 -7.52
C ALA A 25 2.66 8.00 -6.99
N SER A 26 2.99 8.24 -5.73
CA SER A 26 2.90 9.56 -5.08
C SER A 26 3.94 10.57 -5.57
N GLY A 27 5.03 10.10 -6.18
CA GLY A 27 6.23 10.89 -6.43
C GLY A 27 7.15 10.93 -5.22
N GLN A 28 7.78 12.08 -4.97
CA GLN A 28 8.72 12.25 -3.86
C GLN A 28 8.05 12.06 -2.49
N PRO A 29 8.78 11.62 -1.46
CA PRO A 29 8.26 11.55 -0.09
C PRO A 29 7.75 12.92 0.38
N THR A 30 6.55 12.94 0.94
CA THR A 30 5.90 14.18 1.41
C THR A 30 5.13 13.95 2.70
N THR A 31 5.05 14.99 3.52
CA THR A 31 4.22 15.00 4.73
C THR A 31 2.85 15.56 4.40
N HIS A 32 1.79 14.97 4.96
CA HIS A 32 0.42 15.45 4.71
C HIS A 32 0.27 16.90 5.20
N PRO A 33 -0.38 17.81 4.43
CA PRO A 33 -0.50 19.23 4.80
C PRO A 33 -1.05 19.51 6.20
N ALA A 34 -1.95 18.64 6.68
CA ALA A 34 -2.47 18.68 8.05
C ALA A 34 -1.40 18.59 9.16
N LEU A 35 -0.19 18.14 8.84
CA LEU A 35 0.97 18.00 9.73
C LEU A 35 2.15 18.90 9.29
N ALA A 36 2.00 19.77 8.29
CA ALA A 36 3.12 20.56 7.75
C ALA A 36 3.74 21.51 8.77
N ASP A 37 2.91 22.12 9.63
CA ASP A 37 3.34 23.08 10.66
C ASP A 37 3.29 22.48 12.08
N VAL A 38 3.34 21.15 12.17
CA VAL A 38 3.26 20.42 13.43
C VAL A 38 4.65 19.95 13.81
N GLU A 39 5.12 20.34 14.99
CA GLU A 39 6.33 19.71 15.56
C GLU A 39 6.05 18.23 15.88
N TYR A 40 7.00 17.38 15.50
CA TYR A 40 6.93 15.95 15.73
C TYR A 40 8.31 15.36 16.00
N GLU A 41 8.33 14.25 16.72
CA GLU A 41 9.51 13.42 16.94
C GLU A 41 9.42 12.21 16.00
N GLU A 42 10.40 12.02 15.11
CA GLU A 42 10.47 10.81 14.28
C GLU A 42 10.97 9.62 15.10
N LEU A 43 10.21 8.53 15.08
CA LEU A 43 10.51 7.30 15.81
C LEU A 43 11.18 6.23 14.93
N GLY A 44 11.22 6.45 13.61
CA GLY A 44 11.89 5.57 12.66
C GLY A 44 11.20 5.51 11.31
N ALA A 45 11.98 5.23 10.26
CA ALA A 45 11.48 5.03 8.90
C ALA A 45 11.21 3.54 8.63
N PHE A 46 10.19 3.26 7.82
CA PHE A 46 9.82 1.90 7.46
C PHE A 46 9.02 1.86 6.16
N SER A 47 8.97 0.67 5.57
CA SER A 47 8.28 0.41 4.33
C SER A 47 7.62 -0.97 4.36
N ILE A 48 6.40 -1.06 3.85
CA ILE A 48 5.69 -2.33 3.66
C ILE A 48 5.37 -2.55 2.19
N GLU A 49 5.44 -3.81 1.76
CA GLU A 49 4.89 -4.24 0.48
C GLU A 49 3.65 -5.11 0.76
N ARG A 50 2.49 -4.68 0.25
CA ARG A 50 1.24 -5.43 0.33
C ARG A 50 0.78 -5.84 -1.05
N VAL A 51 0.26 -7.05 -1.15
CA VAL A 51 -0.36 -7.58 -2.35
C VAL A 51 -1.83 -7.87 -2.12
N PHE A 52 -2.66 -7.33 -3.01
CA PHE A 52 -4.08 -7.58 -3.04
C PHE A 52 -4.45 -8.34 -4.31
N VAL A 53 -5.40 -9.26 -4.21
CA VAL A 53 -6.07 -9.85 -5.37
C VAL A 53 -7.48 -9.30 -5.41
N CYS A 54 -7.82 -8.60 -6.49
CA CYS A 54 -9.09 -7.91 -6.66
C CYS A 54 -9.87 -8.50 -7.83
N ARG A 55 -11.19 -8.56 -7.71
CA ARG A 55 -12.11 -8.94 -8.78
C ARG A 55 -13.00 -7.75 -9.17
N GLY A 56 -13.35 -7.65 -10.45
CA GLY A 56 -14.33 -6.71 -10.99
C GLY A 56 -13.82 -5.30 -11.26
N GLY A 57 -12.88 -4.79 -10.45
CA GLY A 57 -12.23 -3.49 -10.62
C GLY A 57 -11.10 -3.31 -9.60
N VAL A 58 -10.43 -2.16 -9.64
CA VAL A 58 -9.37 -1.79 -8.69
C VAL A 58 -9.57 -0.36 -8.23
N ASN A 59 -9.91 -0.19 -6.96
CA ASN A 59 -9.96 1.09 -6.26
C ASN A 59 -8.68 1.28 -5.45
N THR A 60 -7.65 1.83 -6.12
CA THR A 60 -6.33 2.06 -5.51
C THR A 60 -6.38 2.99 -4.31
N VAL A 61 -7.27 3.99 -4.30
CA VAL A 61 -7.47 4.88 -3.13
C VAL A 61 -7.84 4.08 -1.90
N ARG A 62 -8.77 3.12 -2.04
CA ARG A 62 -9.18 2.26 -0.94
C ARG A 62 -8.04 1.34 -0.48
N LEU A 63 -7.30 0.75 -1.40
CA LEU A 63 -6.18 -0.13 -1.06
C LEU A 63 -5.07 0.64 -0.35
N LEU A 64 -4.71 1.85 -0.80
CA LEU A 64 -3.75 2.73 -0.13
C LEU A 64 -4.22 3.11 1.29
N GLN A 65 -5.50 3.40 1.48
CA GLN A 65 -6.06 3.67 2.81
C GLN A 65 -5.95 2.47 3.76
N LEU A 66 -6.17 1.25 3.25
CA LEU A 66 -6.02 0.03 4.04
C LEU A 66 -4.56 -0.22 4.39
N THR A 67 -3.65 -0.12 3.42
CA THR A 67 -2.21 -0.27 3.63
C THR A 67 -1.69 0.74 4.65
N ARG A 68 -2.02 2.03 4.47
CA ARG A 68 -1.60 3.09 5.37
C ARG A 68 -2.16 2.92 6.79
N ARG A 69 -3.38 2.39 6.93
CA ARG A 69 -3.96 2.15 8.26
C ARG A 69 -3.18 1.08 9.00
N SER A 70 -2.91 -0.06 8.38
CA SER A 70 -2.07 -1.10 8.99
C SER A 70 -0.70 -0.55 9.37
N LEU A 71 -0.13 0.30 8.50
CA LEU A 71 1.13 0.99 8.76
C LEU A 71 1.08 1.86 10.03
N LEU A 72 0.00 2.63 10.22
CA LEU A 72 -0.20 3.45 11.42
C LEU A 72 -0.48 2.59 12.67
N GLU A 73 -1.26 1.50 12.54
CA GLU A 73 -1.55 0.56 13.63
C GLU A 73 -0.25 -0.10 14.15
N GLU A 74 0.68 -0.47 13.26
CA GLU A 74 2.01 -0.95 13.64
C GLU A 74 2.81 0.14 14.38
N GLY A 75 2.79 1.38 13.88
CA GLY A 75 3.48 2.49 14.56
C GLY A 75 2.91 2.82 15.94
N GLN A 76 1.60 2.63 16.15
CA GLN A 76 0.98 2.82 17.45
C GLN A 76 1.54 1.87 18.52
N MET A 77 2.00 0.67 18.12
CA MET A 77 2.65 -0.27 19.04
C MET A 77 3.97 0.26 19.62
N VAL A 78 4.61 1.22 18.95
CA VAL A 78 5.83 1.90 19.40
C VAL A 78 5.59 3.35 19.83
N GLY A 79 4.33 3.74 20.04
CA GLY A 79 3.94 5.06 20.54
C GLY A 79 3.84 6.16 19.48
N ALA A 80 3.90 5.81 18.19
CA ALA A 80 3.62 6.75 17.12
C ALA A 80 2.11 7.03 17.03
N ASN A 81 1.75 8.26 16.69
CA ASN A 81 0.36 8.63 16.36
C ASN A 81 0.26 9.30 14.99
N ALA A 82 1.38 9.43 14.29
CA ALA A 82 1.44 10.00 12.97
C ALA A 82 2.41 9.29 12.02
N LEU A 83 2.15 9.49 10.73
CA LEU A 83 3.01 9.13 9.62
C LEU A 83 3.41 10.41 8.90
N VAL A 84 4.70 10.56 8.60
CA VAL A 84 5.30 11.69 7.89
C VAL A 84 6.25 11.17 6.81
N ASN A 85 6.71 12.04 5.90
CA ASN A 85 7.59 11.65 4.79
C ASN A 85 7.03 10.44 4.00
N GLU A 86 5.72 10.43 3.79
CA GLU A 86 5.01 9.32 3.17
C GLU A 86 5.29 9.27 1.65
N SER A 87 5.45 8.07 1.12
CA SER A 87 5.48 7.79 -0.32
C SER A 87 4.87 6.44 -0.63
N TRP A 88 4.30 6.29 -1.83
CA TRP A 88 3.74 5.02 -2.26
C TRP A 88 3.87 4.80 -3.76
N SER A 89 3.92 3.54 -4.15
CA SER A 89 3.79 3.09 -5.54
C SER A 89 2.78 1.96 -5.63
N CYS A 90 2.03 1.92 -6.73
CA CYS A 90 1.03 0.91 -7.01
C CYS A 90 1.22 0.37 -8.43
N ASP A 91 1.39 -0.95 -8.53
CA ASP A 91 1.43 -1.70 -9.78
C ASP A 91 0.23 -2.65 -9.84
N VAL A 92 -0.56 -2.55 -10.92
CA VAL A 92 -1.71 -3.43 -11.16
C VAL A 92 -1.37 -4.37 -12.31
N PHE A 93 -1.48 -5.67 -12.05
CA PHE A 93 -1.28 -6.75 -13.02
C PHE A 93 -2.60 -7.45 -13.29
N ARG A 94 -2.90 -7.73 -14.56
CA ARG A 94 -4.07 -8.55 -14.90
C ARG A 94 -3.72 -10.04 -14.70
N ARG A 95 -4.46 -10.75 -13.85
CA ARG A 95 -4.35 -12.22 -13.66
C ARG A 95 -5.27 -12.99 -14.59
N SER A 96 -6.50 -12.52 -14.80
CA SER A 96 -7.50 -13.12 -15.70
C SER A 96 -8.47 -12.05 -16.25
N LYS A 97 -9.61 -12.47 -16.83
CA LYS A 97 -10.58 -11.55 -17.46
C LYS A 97 -11.03 -10.43 -16.52
N ASP A 98 -11.30 -10.73 -15.26
CA ASP A 98 -11.84 -9.82 -14.26
C ASP A 98 -11.07 -9.84 -12.93
N VAL A 99 -9.91 -10.53 -12.86
CA VAL A 99 -9.07 -10.61 -11.67
C VAL A 99 -7.76 -9.86 -11.89
N TYR A 100 -7.42 -9.02 -10.92
CA TYR A 100 -6.25 -8.17 -10.87
C TYR A 100 -5.42 -8.48 -9.63
N GLU A 101 -4.11 -8.48 -9.76
CA GLU A 101 -3.17 -8.44 -8.65
C GLU A 101 -2.67 -7.01 -8.52
N VAL A 102 -2.71 -6.46 -7.32
CA VAL A 102 -2.29 -5.09 -7.03
C VAL A 102 -1.17 -5.16 -6.02
N ARG A 103 0.00 -4.61 -6.36
CA ARG A 103 1.12 -4.49 -5.45
C ARG A 103 1.25 -3.05 -5.01
N ILE A 104 1.22 -2.82 -3.71
CA ILE A 104 1.41 -1.52 -3.10
C ILE A 104 2.70 -1.58 -2.29
N ARG A 105 3.63 -0.69 -2.61
CA ARG A 105 4.76 -0.36 -1.72
C ARG A 105 4.44 0.95 -1.07
N TYR A 106 4.50 0.99 0.26
CA TYR A 106 4.22 2.18 1.04
C TYR A 106 5.34 2.40 2.04
N SER A 107 5.93 3.59 2.02
CA SER A 107 7.02 3.97 2.92
C SER A 107 6.64 5.25 3.67
N ALA A 108 7.04 5.34 4.94
CA ALA A 108 6.85 6.53 5.77
C ALA A 108 7.85 6.55 6.92
N SER A 109 7.95 7.68 7.60
CA SER A 109 8.47 7.77 8.97
C SER A 109 7.31 7.72 9.96
N MET A 110 7.46 6.89 11.00
CA MET A 110 6.61 6.97 12.19
C MET A 110 6.97 8.22 12.97
N ALA A 111 5.97 8.92 13.45
CA ALA A 111 6.16 10.12 14.23
C ALA A 111 5.22 10.19 15.43
N LYS A 112 5.70 10.83 16.49
CA LYS A 112 4.91 11.26 17.63
C LYS A 112 4.70 12.77 17.53
N ALA A 113 3.45 13.16 17.38
CA ALA A 113 3.03 14.54 17.24
C ALA A 113 1.92 14.87 18.23
N TYR A 114 1.67 16.15 18.51
CA TYR A 114 0.49 16.53 19.31
C TYR A 114 -0.83 16.29 18.54
N LYS A 115 -0.76 16.18 17.21
CA LYS A 115 -1.90 16.01 16.31
C LYS A 115 -1.85 14.63 15.65
N ASN A 116 -2.99 13.95 15.64
CA ASN A 116 -3.11 12.65 14.97
C ASN A 116 -3.01 12.79 13.46
N SER A 117 -2.44 11.77 12.83
CA SER A 117 -2.33 11.75 11.38
C SER A 117 -3.70 11.56 10.71
N PRO A 118 -3.97 12.28 9.59
CA PRO A 118 -5.22 12.14 8.85
C PRO A 118 -5.35 10.72 8.32
N SER A 119 -6.58 10.28 8.04
CA SER A 119 -6.83 8.93 7.49
C SER A 119 -6.43 8.79 6.01
N LYS A 120 -6.15 9.90 5.33
CA LYS A 120 -5.97 9.97 3.89
C LYS A 120 -4.49 9.89 3.50
N PRO A 121 -4.10 8.98 2.59
CA PRO A 121 -2.75 8.94 2.03
C PRO A 121 -2.37 10.25 1.34
N VAL A 122 -1.07 10.56 1.35
CA VAL A 122 -0.51 11.67 0.59
C VAL A 122 -0.69 11.45 -0.92
N ALA A 123 -0.70 12.55 -1.68
CA ALA A 123 -0.81 12.54 -3.14
C ALA A 123 -1.95 11.66 -3.71
N ILE A 124 -3.09 11.55 -3.01
CA ILE A 124 -4.17 10.63 -3.42
C ILE A 124 -4.68 10.88 -4.84
N LYS A 125 -4.52 12.11 -5.35
CA LYS A 125 -4.98 12.52 -6.68
C LYS A 125 -4.22 11.79 -7.79
N GLU A 126 -3.02 11.30 -7.49
CA GLU A 126 -2.19 10.51 -8.40
C GLU A 126 -2.63 9.04 -8.48
N ALA A 127 -3.52 8.60 -7.59
CA ALA A 127 -4.02 7.24 -7.58
C ALA A 127 -4.92 7.00 -8.80
N LYS A 128 -4.54 6.01 -9.60
CA LYS A 128 -5.32 5.52 -10.76
C LYS A 128 -5.90 4.16 -10.43
N GLY A 129 -7.07 3.85 -11.00
CA GLY A 129 -7.78 2.59 -10.74
C GLY A 129 -8.31 1.94 -12.01
N ILE A 130 -8.75 0.69 -11.88
CA ILE A 130 -9.48 -0.01 -12.93
C ILE A 130 -10.98 0.15 -12.65
N PRO A 131 -11.79 0.68 -13.59
CA PRO A 131 -13.22 0.84 -13.40
C PRO A 131 -13.91 -0.48 -13.07
N GLY A 132 -14.96 -0.41 -12.24
CA GLY A 132 -15.76 -1.55 -11.82
C GLY A 132 -15.85 -1.68 -10.29
N MET A 133 -16.78 -2.52 -9.83
CA MET A 133 -16.93 -2.81 -8.40
C MET A 133 -15.79 -3.72 -7.95
N MET A 134 -14.93 -3.20 -7.06
CA MET A 134 -13.80 -3.94 -6.53
C MET A 134 -14.23 -4.86 -5.38
N THR A 135 -13.94 -6.15 -5.51
CA THR A 135 -13.98 -7.11 -4.42
C THR A 135 -12.58 -7.62 -4.13
N ILE A 136 -12.11 -7.47 -2.89
CA ILE A 136 -10.82 -7.99 -2.44
C ILE A 136 -11.00 -9.48 -2.13
N LEU A 137 -10.30 -10.34 -2.86
CA LEU A 137 -10.29 -11.79 -2.67
C LEU A 137 -9.21 -12.22 -1.67
N GLU A 138 -8.03 -11.60 -1.77
CA GLU A 138 -6.87 -11.90 -0.94
C GLU A 138 -6.14 -10.60 -0.59
N ALA A 139 -5.57 -10.54 0.61
CA ALA A 139 -4.66 -9.50 1.06
C ALA A 139 -3.52 -10.16 1.84
N SER A 140 -2.28 -9.90 1.43
CA SER A 140 -1.09 -10.49 2.05
C SER A 140 0.05 -9.48 2.12
N ASP A 141 0.86 -9.60 3.15
CA ASP A 141 2.10 -8.84 3.32
C ASP A 141 3.27 -9.66 2.75
N ILE A 142 4.25 -9.00 2.13
CA ILE A 142 5.46 -9.62 1.54
C ILE A 142 6.70 -9.21 2.33
#